data_AF-A0AAV5ZZW7-F1
#
_entry.id   AF-A0AAV5ZZW7-F1
#
_cell.length_a   1.000
_cell.length_b   1.000
_cell.length_c   1.000
_cell.angle_alpha   90.00
_cell.angle_beta   90.00
_cell.angle_gamma   90.00
#
_symmetry.space_group_name_H-M   'P 1'
#
loop_
_entity.id
_entity.type
_entity.pdbx_description
1 polymer ?
#
loop_
_entity_poly.entity_id
_entity_poly.type
_entity_poly.pdbx_seq_one_letter_code
_entity_poly.pdbx_strand_id
1 'polypeptide(L)'
;MDQPDDIAGRIMLVVDAAVSESAREACDEAAAALARRTGIPVTVAIVPAQTLDAVQPLVRRPPARLRELAPPPAEPGRMSSAPFVWRDGRPDWGAMWTTFCELALYGGPPQRGPGQALRAPRAGAHPAASSAEMLAEMQRGIRETTGLDVEPADPGWIAVACESPRMAAWLCAAIILENVDARVDGARLLLPAGPNFLLEDQVKSLVTVMAKTHHYWREHLASPRRP
;
A
#
# COMPACT_ATOMS: atom_id res chain seq x y z
N MET A 1 -12.14 -5.65 37.59
CA MET A 1 -11.79 -4.24 37.29
C MET A 1 -10.98 -4.31 36.01
N ASP A 2 -11.70 -4.37 34.89
CA ASP A 2 -11.14 -4.53 33.56
C ASP A 2 -10.29 -3.32 33.22
N GLN A 3 -9.02 -3.59 32.92
CA GLN A 3 -8.10 -2.61 32.38
C GLN A 3 -8.45 -2.49 30.89
N PRO A 4 -8.83 -1.29 30.40
CA PRO A 4 -9.21 -1.13 29.00
C PRO A 4 -8.03 -1.49 28.10
N ASP A 5 -8.31 -2.31 27.08
CA ASP A 5 -7.41 -2.65 25.99
C ASP A 5 -6.69 -1.38 25.48
N ASP A 6 -5.39 -1.30 25.77
CA ASP A 6 -4.49 -0.24 25.31
C ASP A 6 -4.13 -0.48 23.83
N ILE A 7 -5.13 -0.34 22.96
CA ILE A 7 -4.97 -0.13 21.51
C ILE A 7 -4.98 1.38 21.27
N ALA A 8 -4.21 2.16 22.04
CA ALA A 8 -3.91 3.53 21.68
C ALA A 8 -2.86 3.50 20.54
N GLY A 9 -3.35 3.41 19.30
CA GLY A 9 -2.53 3.28 18.10
C GLY A 9 -1.42 4.32 18.07
N ARG A 10 -0.19 3.92 17.72
CA ARG A 10 0.95 4.82 17.53
C ARG A 10 1.05 5.18 16.04
N ILE A 11 1.24 6.45 15.74
CA ILE A 11 1.60 6.88 14.38
C ILE A 11 3.13 7.03 14.32
N MET A 12 3.76 6.50 13.28
CA MET A 12 5.18 6.68 13.05
C MET A 12 5.41 7.34 11.69
N LEU A 13 6.05 8.51 11.70
CA LEU A 13 6.49 9.21 10.49
C LEU A 13 7.93 8.80 10.20
N VAL A 14 8.14 8.09 9.09
CA VAL A 14 9.47 7.64 8.68
C VAL A 14 10.03 8.59 7.63
N VAL A 15 11.20 9.16 7.90
CA VAL A 15 11.85 10.20 7.11
C VAL A 15 13.19 9.66 6.60
N ASP A 16 13.45 9.80 5.30
CA ASP A 16 14.74 9.37 4.74
C ASP A 16 15.88 10.24 5.30
N ALA A 17 16.94 9.60 5.81
CA ALA A 17 18.13 10.28 6.30
C ALA A 17 18.77 11.22 5.27
N ALA A 18 18.57 10.95 3.97
CA ALA A 18 19.10 11.75 2.87
C ALA A 18 18.37 13.09 2.64
N VAL A 19 17.21 13.35 3.27
CA VAL A 19 16.50 14.62 3.06
C VAL A 19 17.22 15.81 3.70
N SER A 20 17.02 17.00 3.12
CA SER A 20 17.60 18.26 3.62
C SER A 20 17.09 18.62 5.02
N GLU A 21 17.82 19.48 5.72
CA GLU A 21 17.42 19.98 7.04
C GLU A 21 16.04 20.65 7.02
N SER A 22 15.77 21.49 6.02
CA SER A 22 14.46 22.12 5.82
C SER A 22 13.32 21.10 5.64
N ALA A 23 13.60 19.96 4.99
CA ALA A 23 12.61 18.90 4.82
C ALA A 23 12.38 18.13 6.13
N ARG A 24 13.41 17.99 6.99
CA ARG A 24 13.26 17.40 8.33
C ARG A 24 12.41 18.30 9.23
N GLU A 25 12.66 19.60 9.22
CA GLU A 25 11.85 20.57 9.97
C GLU A 25 10.37 20.50 9.54
N ALA A 26 10.10 20.45 8.23
CA ALA A 26 8.74 20.29 7.71
C ALA A 26 8.10 18.95 8.15
N CYS A 27 8.88 17.86 8.24
CA CYS A 27 8.40 16.59 8.77
C CYS A 27 8.07 16.66 10.27
N ASP A 28 8.88 17.36 11.07
CA ASP A 28 8.62 17.56 12.50
C ASP A 28 7.35 18.39 12.73
N GLU A 29 7.16 19.46 11.95
CA GLU A 29 5.92 20.25 11.97
C GLU A 29 4.70 19.41 11.59
N ALA A 30 4.81 18.59 10.53
CA ALA A 30 3.75 17.70 10.09
C ALA A 30 3.41 16.65 11.16
N ALA A 31 4.42 16.08 11.82
CA ALA A 31 4.24 15.13 12.92
C ALA A 31 3.51 15.77 14.10
N ALA A 32 3.90 16.99 14.49
CA ALA A 32 3.26 17.74 15.56
C ALA A 32 1.81 18.11 15.21
N ALA A 33 1.55 18.54 13.97
CA ALA A 33 0.21 18.84 13.49
C ALA A 33 -0.68 17.58 13.47
N LEU A 34 -0.14 16.44 13.03
CA LEU A 34 -0.84 15.18 13.01
C LEU A 34 -1.19 14.71 14.43
N ALA A 35 -0.24 14.77 15.37
CA ALA A 35 -0.46 14.41 16.76
C ALA A 35 -1.58 15.25 17.41
N ARG A 36 -1.58 16.57 17.18
CA ARG A 36 -2.65 17.46 17.68
C ARG A 36 -4.02 17.12 17.11
N ARG A 37 -4.08 16.74 15.82
CA ARG A 37 -5.35 16.43 15.13
C ARG A 37 -5.92 15.07 15.52
N THR A 38 -5.06 14.09 15.75
CA THR A 38 -5.47 12.71 16.03
C THR A 38 -5.58 12.41 17.52
N GLY A 39 -4.95 13.21 18.39
CA GLY A 39 -4.80 12.90 19.81
C GLY A 39 -3.84 11.73 20.07
N ILE A 40 -3.13 11.26 19.03
CA ILE A 40 -2.25 10.10 19.06
C ILE A 40 -0.79 10.58 19.01
N PRO A 41 0.10 10.04 19.86
CA PRO A 41 1.54 10.31 19.75
C PRO A 41 2.09 9.92 18.36
N VAL A 42 2.77 10.87 17.71
CA VAL A 42 3.50 10.65 16.46
C VAL A 42 4.99 10.59 16.75
N THR A 43 5.64 9.48 16.40
CA THR A 43 7.11 9.33 16.49
C THR A 43 7.73 9.59 15.12
N VAL A 44 8.69 10.52 15.04
CA VAL A 44 9.49 10.73 13.83
C VAL A 44 10.73 9.83 13.91
N ALA A 45 10.93 9.00 12.90
CA ALA A 45 12.08 8.11 12.77
C ALA A 45 12.86 8.46 11.50
N ILE A 46 14.15 8.75 11.67
CA ILE A 46 15.05 9.01 10.55
C ILE A 46 15.78 7.72 10.20
N VAL A 47 15.58 7.22 8.99
CA VAL A 47 16.22 5.99 8.50
C VAL A 47 16.70 6.18 7.07
N PRO A 48 17.86 5.63 6.66
CA PRO A 48 18.22 5.60 5.25
C PRO A 48 17.17 4.81 4.46
N ALA A 49 16.65 5.36 3.36
CA ALA A 49 15.60 4.69 2.56
C ALA A 49 16.00 3.27 2.12
N GLN A 50 17.30 3.02 1.93
CA GLN A 50 17.82 1.70 1.53
C GLN A 50 17.64 0.63 2.62
N THR A 51 17.43 1.06 3.87
CA THR A 51 17.21 0.18 5.03
C THR A 51 15.75 0.03 5.41
N LEU A 52 14.83 0.75 4.73
CA LEU A 52 13.42 0.81 5.09
C LEU A 52 12.77 -0.58 5.11
N ASP A 53 13.08 -1.41 4.10
CA ASP A 53 12.56 -2.79 4.01
C ASP A 53 13.02 -3.66 5.20
N ALA A 54 14.25 -3.46 5.67
CA ALA A 54 14.81 -4.23 6.78
C ALA A 54 14.22 -3.83 8.14
N VAL A 55 13.83 -2.56 8.31
CA VAL A 55 13.27 -2.06 9.57
C VAL A 55 11.74 -2.16 9.62
N GLN A 56 11.06 -2.27 8.48
CA GLN A 56 9.60 -2.37 8.39
C GLN A 56 8.98 -3.43 9.32
N PRO A 57 9.55 -4.64 9.49
CA PRO A 57 9.00 -5.64 10.41
C PRO A 57 9.11 -5.24 11.89
N LEU A 58 10.10 -4.42 12.26
CA LEU A 58 10.27 -3.92 13.62
C LEU A 58 9.28 -2.80 13.95
N VAL A 59 8.97 -1.95 12.97
CA VAL A 59 8.00 -0.86 13.09
C VAL A 59 6.57 -1.36 13.29
N ARG A 60 6.24 -2.49 12.65
CA ARG A 60 4.90 -3.09 12.70
C ARG A 60 4.62 -3.91 13.97
N ARG A 61 5.62 -4.16 14.81
CA ARG A 61 5.42 -4.92 16.05
C ARG A 61 4.69 -4.05 17.09
N PRO A 62 3.68 -4.59 17.80
CA PRO A 62 3.11 -3.90 18.96
C PRO A 62 4.18 -3.72 20.04
N PRO A 63 4.06 -2.72 20.94
CA PRO A 63 4.97 -2.53 22.06
C PRO A 63 4.78 -3.66 23.10
N ALA A 64 5.19 -4.87 22.75
CA ALA A 64 5.38 -5.91 23.74
C ALA A 64 6.59 -5.51 24.59
N ARG A 65 6.43 -5.51 25.92
CA ARG A 65 7.57 -5.47 26.84
C ARG A 65 8.62 -6.45 26.34
N LEU A 66 9.78 -5.91 25.97
CA LEU A 66 10.94 -6.67 25.52
C LEU A 66 11.33 -7.69 26.60
N ARG A 67 10.84 -8.92 26.47
CA ARG A 67 11.45 -10.11 27.04
C ARG A 67 11.69 -11.06 25.88
N GLU A 68 12.98 -11.22 25.61
CA GLU A 68 13.57 -12.18 24.66
C GLU A 68 13.26 -11.97 23.17
N LEU A 69 14.31 -11.57 22.45
CA LEU A 69 14.41 -11.76 21.01
C LEU A 69 14.53 -13.27 20.72
N ALA A 70 13.40 -13.95 20.63
CA ALA A 70 13.36 -15.20 19.89
C ALA A 70 13.69 -14.90 18.40
N PRO A 71 14.46 -15.77 17.72
CA PRO A 71 14.67 -15.65 16.28
C PRO A 71 13.30 -15.54 15.59
N PRO A 72 13.17 -14.73 14.52
CA PRO A 72 11.90 -14.55 13.84
C PRO A 72 11.35 -15.94 13.47
N PRO A 73 10.05 -16.21 13.71
CA PRO A 73 9.43 -17.38 13.11
C PRO A 73 9.65 -17.32 11.60
N ALA A 74 9.82 -18.49 10.99
CA ALA A 74 9.99 -18.64 9.55
C ALA A 74 8.98 -17.76 8.79
N GLU A 75 9.42 -17.20 7.65
CA GLU A 75 8.65 -16.23 6.84
C GLU A 75 7.15 -16.51 6.90
N PRO A 76 6.31 -15.53 7.29
CA PRO A 76 4.87 -15.76 7.37
C PRO A 76 4.40 -16.33 6.04
N GLY A 77 3.79 -17.51 6.12
CA GLY A 77 3.41 -18.30 4.95
C GLY A 77 2.73 -17.44 3.90
N ARG A 78 3.21 -17.55 2.66
CA ARG A 78 2.69 -16.84 1.50
C ARG A 78 1.17 -16.98 1.45
N MET A 79 0.45 -15.86 1.36
CA MET A 79 -0.93 -15.93 0.90
C MET A 79 -0.89 -16.22 -0.60
N SER A 80 -1.24 -17.44 -0.99
CA SER A 80 -1.47 -17.77 -2.40
C SER A 80 -2.53 -16.82 -2.94
N SER A 81 -2.21 -16.08 -4.01
CA SER A 81 -3.22 -15.33 -4.76
C SER A 81 -4.33 -16.27 -5.24
N ALA A 82 -5.57 -15.79 -5.31
CA ALA A 82 -6.69 -16.55 -5.87
C ALA A 82 -6.33 -17.05 -7.30
N PRO A 83 -6.71 -18.27 -7.70
CA PRO A 83 -6.48 -18.75 -9.06
C PRO A 83 -7.21 -17.86 -10.08
N PHE A 84 -6.70 -17.79 -11.31
CA PHE A 84 -7.41 -17.06 -12.36
C PHE A 84 -8.76 -17.72 -12.65
N VAL A 85 -9.82 -16.93 -12.62
CA VAL A 85 -11.08 -17.23 -13.31
C VAL A 85 -10.97 -16.61 -14.70
N TRP A 86 -11.33 -17.36 -15.74
CA TRP A 86 -11.22 -16.92 -17.13
C TRP A 86 -12.59 -16.77 -17.76
N ARG A 87 -12.78 -15.69 -18.53
CA ARG A 87 -13.96 -15.43 -19.37
C ARG A 87 -13.47 -14.91 -20.71
N ASP A 88 -13.91 -15.55 -21.80
CA ASP A 88 -13.57 -15.16 -23.17
C ASP A 88 -12.06 -14.99 -23.42
N GLY A 89 -11.25 -15.88 -22.85
CA GLY A 89 -9.79 -15.87 -23.00
C GLY A 89 -9.06 -14.79 -22.20
N ARG A 90 -9.73 -14.07 -21.31
CA ARG A 90 -9.14 -13.07 -20.41
C ARG A 90 -9.50 -13.31 -18.95
N PRO A 91 -8.75 -12.76 -17.98
CA PRO A 91 -9.11 -12.84 -16.58
C PRO A 91 -10.46 -12.19 -16.31
N ASP A 92 -11.34 -12.90 -15.61
CA ASP A 92 -12.59 -12.40 -15.07
C ASP A 92 -12.31 -11.78 -13.68
N TRP A 93 -11.86 -10.53 -13.67
CA TRP A 93 -11.41 -9.89 -12.44
C TRP A 93 -12.53 -9.70 -11.43
N GLY A 94 -13.76 -9.43 -11.89
CA GLY A 94 -14.92 -9.27 -11.02
C GLY A 94 -15.38 -10.57 -10.34
N ALA A 95 -15.12 -11.73 -10.95
CA ALA A 95 -15.48 -13.03 -10.38
C ALA A 95 -14.32 -13.76 -9.69
N MET A 96 -13.09 -13.25 -9.79
CA MET A 96 -11.89 -13.94 -9.28
C MET A 96 -11.86 -14.03 -7.75
N TRP A 97 -12.47 -13.08 -7.04
CA TRP A 97 -12.48 -13.03 -5.59
C TRP A 97 -13.90 -13.13 -5.04
N THR A 98 -14.12 -14.11 -4.15
CA THR A 98 -15.37 -14.28 -3.42
C THR A 98 -15.31 -13.70 -2.00
N THR A 99 -14.12 -13.61 -1.42
CA THR A 99 -13.85 -12.98 -0.12
C THR A 99 -12.50 -12.23 -0.16
N PHE A 100 -12.37 -11.18 0.65
CA PHE A 100 -11.13 -10.42 0.82
C PHE A 100 -10.50 -10.71 2.18
N CYS A 101 -9.18 -10.72 2.24
CA CYS A 101 -8.41 -10.99 3.46
C CYS A 101 -8.07 -9.69 4.21
N GLU A 102 -7.71 -9.81 5.49
CA GLU A 102 -7.27 -8.68 6.31
C GLU A 102 -6.11 -7.89 5.69
N LEU A 103 -6.19 -6.56 5.78
CA LEU A 103 -5.14 -5.67 5.29
C LEU A 103 -3.91 -5.73 6.19
N ALA A 104 -2.75 -5.56 5.57
CA ALA A 104 -1.49 -5.38 6.27
C ALA A 104 -1.52 -4.22 7.28
N LEU A 105 -2.28 -3.17 6.97
CA LEU A 105 -2.52 -2.04 7.85
C LEU A 105 -3.30 -2.40 9.13
N TYR A 106 -4.12 -3.45 9.11
CA TYR A 106 -4.99 -3.87 10.22
C TYR A 106 -4.60 -5.22 10.84
N GLY A 107 -3.38 -5.69 10.57
CA GLY A 107 -2.80 -6.88 11.21
C GLY A 107 -2.76 -8.15 10.35
N GLY A 108 -3.24 -8.10 9.11
CA GLY A 108 -3.00 -9.17 8.14
C GLY A 108 -1.54 -9.23 7.65
N PRO A 109 -1.07 -10.35 7.09
CA PRO A 109 0.20 -10.37 6.37
C PRO A 109 0.07 -9.61 5.03
N PRO A 110 1.16 -9.00 4.51
CA PRO A 110 1.14 -8.40 3.18
C PRO A 110 0.99 -9.47 2.10
N GLN A 111 0.33 -9.11 1.01
CA GLN A 111 0.15 -9.99 -0.15
C GLN A 111 1.49 -10.40 -0.77
N ARG A 112 2.45 -9.47 -0.87
CA ARG A 112 3.80 -9.73 -1.37
C ARG A 112 4.80 -9.67 -0.23
N GLY A 113 5.79 -10.56 -0.26
CA GLY A 113 6.94 -10.48 0.65
C GLY A 113 7.85 -9.29 0.31
N PRO A 114 8.67 -8.77 1.24
CA PRO A 114 9.56 -7.62 1.00
C PRO A 114 10.51 -7.82 -0.18
N GLY A 115 11.03 -9.04 -0.37
CA GLY A 115 11.94 -9.39 -1.48
C GLY A 115 11.27 -9.46 -2.86
N GLN A 116 9.95 -9.31 -2.94
CA GLN A 116 9.19 -9.35 -4.19
C GLN A 116 8.37 -8.07 -4.43
N ALA A 117 8.68 -7.00 -3.69
CA ALA A 117 7.92 -5.75 -3.77
C ALA A 117 7.84 -5.21 -5.20
N LEU A 118 6.66 -4.68 -5.58
CA LEU A 118 6.50 -4.03 -6.88
C LEU A 118 7.03 -2.61 -6.78
N ARG A 119 8.19 -2.37 -7.37
CA ARG A 119 8.90 -1.09 -7.25
C ARG A 119 8.55 -0.11 -8.35
N ALA A 120 8.56 1.16 -7.97
CA ALA A 120 8.55 2.29 -8.86
C ALA A 120 9.77 2.26 -9.80
N PRO A 121 9.65 2.84 -10.99
CA PRO A 121 10.81 3.13 -11.82
C PRO A 121 11.87 3.93 -11.06
N ARG A 122 13.14 3.54 -11.19
CA ARG A 122 14.26 4.21 -10.49
C ARG A 122 14.41 5.64 -11.01
N ALA A 123 14.53 6.62 -10.11
CA ALA A 123 14.74 8.01 -10.47
C ALA A 123 15.99 8.19 -11.35
N GLY A 124 15.87 8.92 -12.45
CA GLY A 124 16.94 9.14 -13.44
C GLY A 124 17.09 8.03 -14.49
N ALA A 125 16.37 6.91 -14.36
CA ALA A 125 16.18 6.02 -15.50
C ALA A 125 15.18 6.67 -16.48
N HIS A 126 15.30 6.36 -17.77
CA HIS A 126 14.19 6.54 -18.72
C HIS A 126 13.40 5.24 -18.75
N PRO A 127 12.43 5.03 -17.82
CA PRO A 127 11.68 3.80 -17.81
C PRO A 127 10.87 3.67 -19.10
N ALA A 128 11.03 2.54 -19.76
CA ALA A 128 10.15 2.17 -20.84
C ALA A 128 8.73 1.97 -20.28
N ALA A 129 7.72 2.32 -21.07
CA ALA A 129 6.34 2.06 -20.71
C ALA A 129 6.07 0.54 -20.67
N SER A 130 5.10 0.10 -19.87
CA SER A 130 4.47 -1.22 -20.03
C SER A 130 4.10 -1.49 -21.49
N SER A 131 4.07 -2.77 -21.88
CA SER A 131 3.38 -3.14 -23.12
C SER A 131 1.94 -2.62 -23.08
N ALA A 132 1.45 -2.16 -24.23
CA ALA A 132 0.09 -1.60 -24.32
C ALA A 132 -0.98 -2.59 -23.86
N GLU A 133 -0.74 -3.89 -24.09
CA GLU A 133 -1.61 -4.98 -23.65
C GLU A 133 -1.67 -5.08 -22.11
N MET A 134 -0.52 -5.11 -21.43
CA MET A 134 -0.49 -5.21 -19.96
C MET A 134 -1.01 -3.95 -19.30
N LEU A 135 -0.75 -2.79 -19.91
CA LEU A 135 -1.32 -1.53 -19.48
C LEU A 135 -2.85 -1.54 -19.58
N ALA A 136 -3.40 -2.00 -20.70
CA ALA A 136 -4.84 -2.13 -20.89
C ALA A 136 -5.45 -3.14 -19.91
N GLU A 137 -4.76 -4.24 -19.61
CA GLU A 137 -5.25 -5.23 -18.64
C GLU A 137 -5.21 -4.73 -17.20
N MET A 138 -4.20 -3.94 -16.81
CA MET A 138 -4.20 -3.26 -15.50
C MET A 138 -5.38 -2.28 -15.38
N GLN A 139 -5.60 -1.44 -16.39
CA GLN A 139 -6.72 -0.49 -16.41
C GLN A 139 -8.07 -1.22 -16.32
N ARG A 140 -8.24 -2.28 -17.11
CA ARG A 140 -9.46 -3.10 -17.09
C ARG A 140 -9.68 -3.76 -15.74
N GLY A 141 -8.68 -4.43 -15.18
CA GLY A 141 -8.83 -5.15 -13.91
C GLY A 141 -9.12 -4.24 -12.74
N ILE A 142 -8.46 -3.09 -12.65
CA ILE A 142 -8.77 -2.09 -11.61
C ILE A 142 -10.20 -1.57 -11.79
N ARG A 143 -10.61 -1.22 -13.02
CA ARG A 143 -11.96 -0.73 -13.30
C ARG A 143 -13.03 -1.75 -12.95
N GLU A 144 -12.86 -3.01 -13.34
CA GLU A 144 -13.84 -4.08 -13.07
C GLU A 144 -13.99 -4.38 -11.57
N THR A 145 -12.91 -4.28 -10.80
CA THR A 145 -12.90 -4.61 -9.37
C THR A 145 -13.27 -3.44 -8.46
N THR A 146 -12.94 -2.22 -8.88
CA THR A 146 -13.11 -1.01 -8.04
C THR A 146 -14.15 -0.03 -8.58
N GLY A 147 -14.40 -0.04 -9.89
CA GLY A 147 -15.18 1.00 -10.58
C GLY A 147 -14.40 2.30 -10.84
N LEU A 148 -13.16 2.41 -10.37
CA LEU A 148 -12.35 3.63 -10.53
C LEU A 148 -11.75 3.74 -11.93
N ASP A 149 -11.67 4.97 -12.42
CA ASP A 149 -11.00 5.28 -13.69
C ASP A 149 -9.47 5.18 -13.54
N VAL A 150 -8.83 4.71 -14.60
CA VAL A 150 -7.37 4.56 -14.66
C VAL A 150 -6.87 5.15 -15.96
N GLU A 151 -5.86 6.01 -15.86
CA GLU A 151 -5.22 6.69 -16.98
C GLU A 151 -3.72 6.40 -17.00
N PRO A 152 -3.08 6.40 -18.18
CA PRO A 152 -1.63 6.47 -18.28
C PRO A 152 -1.08 7.71 -17.57
N ALA A 153 0.06 7.58 -16.89
CA ALA A 153 0.77 8.70 -16.26
C ALA A 153 2.19 8.82 -16.84
N ASP A 154 3.12 9.39 -16.07
CA ASP A 154 4.55 9.40 -16.42
C ASP A 154 5.03 7.99 -16.83
N PRO A 155 6.06 7.88 -17.69
CA PRO A 155 6.60 6.57 -18.07
C PRO A 155 6.87 5.67 -16.87
N GLY A 156 6.31 4.46 -16.91
CA GLY A 156 6.40 3.50 -15.81
C GLY A 156 5.34 3.67 -14.72
N TRP A 157 4.32 4.51 -14.92
CA TRP A 157 3.22 4.75 -13.98
C TRP A 157 1.84 4.74 -14.64
N ILE A 158 0.84 4.34 -13.86
CA ILE A 158 -0.58 4.62 -14.10
C ILE A 158 -1.13 5.50 -12.99
N ALA A 159 -2.14 6.29 -13.28
CA ALA A 159 -2.89 7.08 -12.32
C ALA A 159 -4.32 6.56 -12.19
N VAL A 160 -4.72 6.19 -10.98
CA VAL A 160 -6.09 5.83 -10.63
C VAL A 160 -6.78 7.09 -10.08
N ALA A 161 -7.91 7.48 -10.66
CA ALA A 161 -8.72 8.58 -10.18
C ALA A 161 -9.52 8.13 -8.94
N CYS A 162 -9.19 8.67 -7.77
CA CYS A 162 -9.94 8.42 -6.55
C CYS A 162 -11.03 9.48 -6.36
N GLU A 163 -12.07 9.13 -5.61
CA GLU A 163 -13.20 10.04 -5.32
C GLU A 163 -12.79 11.27 -4.51
N SER A 164 -11.68 11.18 -3.77
CA SER A 164 -11.15 12.29 -2.97
C SER A 164 -9.66 12.14 -2.70
N PRO A 165 -8.96 13.24 -2.35
CA PRO A 165 -7.58 13.18 -1.86
C PRO A 165 -7.43 12.30 -0.61
N ARG A 166 -8.46 12.22 0.24
CA ARG A 166 -8.47 11.37 1.43
C ARG A 166 -8.42 9.89 1.06
N MET A 167 -9.21 9.49 0.06
CA MET A 167 -9.21 8.14 -0.47
C MET A 167 -7.85 7.80 -1.09
N ALA A 168 -7.31 8.69 -1.95
CA ALA A 168 -6.00 8.49 -2.57
C ALA A 168 -4.88 8.30 -1.54
N ALA A 169 -4.84 9.17 -0.52
CA ALA A 169 -3.87 9.08 0.58
C ALA A 169 -4.00 7.78 1.38
N TRP A 170 -5.24 7.37 1.70
CA TRP A 170 -5.46 6.17 2.47
C TRP A 170 -5.10 4.90 1.68
N LEU A 171 -5.53 4.80 0.41
CA LEU A 171 -5.18 3.70 -0.47
C LEU A 171 -3.66 3.61 -0.67
N CYS A 172 -2.98 4.74 -0.90
CA CYS A 172 -1.53 4.78 -1.02
C CYS A 172 -0.83 4.17 0.20
N ALA A 173 -1.21 4.58 1.41
CA ALA A 173 -0.63 4.05 2.64
C ALA A 173 -0.88 2.53 2.78
N ALA A 174 -2.11 2.07 2.49
CA ALA A 174 -2.45 0.65 2.56
C ALA A 174 -1.67 -0.18 1.54
N ILE A 175 -1.53 0.30 0.30
CA ILE A 175 -0.83 -0.39 -0.80
C ILE A 175 0.68 -0.50 -0.54
N ILE A 176 1.31 0.54 0.01
CA ILE A 176 2.71 0.50 0.44
C ILE A 176 2.93 -0.60 1.48
N LEU A 177 1.99 -0.78 2.41
CA LEU A 177 2.08 -1.83 3.42
C LEU A 177 1.89 -3.24 2.86
N GLU A 178 1.36 -3.37 1.65
CA GLU A 178 1.24 -4.61 0.89
C GLU A 178 2.47 -4.86 -0.03
N ASN A 179 3.53 -4.06 0.14
CA ASN A 179 4.79 -4.12 -0.62
C ASN A 179 4.61 -3.79 -2.11
N VAL A 180 3.79 -2.80 -2.41
CA VAL A 180 3.66 -2.20 -3.75
C VAL A 180 3.93 -0.70 -3.60
N ASP A 181 4.86 -0.17 -4.37
CA ASP A 181 5.14 1.27 -4.35
C ASP A 181 3.90 2.04 -4.82
N ALA A 182 3.61 3.16 -4.16
CA ALA A 182 2.51 4.04 -4.51
C ALA A 182 2.87 5.49 -4.17
N ARG A 183 2.30 6.44 -4.91
CA ARG A 183 2.39 7.88 -4.59
C ARG A 183 1.07 8.58 -4.87
N VAL A 184 0.89 9.77 -4.31
CA VAL A 184 -0.35 10.55 -4.45
C VAL A 184 -0.07 11.90 -5.09
N ASP A 185 -0.95 12.29 -5.99
CA ASP A 185 -1.04 13.63 -6.58
C ASP A 185 -2.49 14.12 -6.49
N GLY A 186 -2.80 14.88 -5.44
CA GLY A 186 -4.17 15.30 -5.14
C GLY A 186 -5.12 14.11 -4.93
N ALA A 187 -6.11 13.97 -5.81
CA ALA A 187 -7.05 12.85 -5.81
C ALA A 187 -6.60 11.67 -6.70
N ARG A 188 -5.37 11.70 -7.22
CA ARG A 188 -4.81 10.65 -8.09
C ARG A 188 -3.87 9.76 -7.28
N LEU A 189 -4.10 8.46 -7.34
CA LEU A 189 -3.21 7.44 -6.81
C LEU A 189 -2.34 6.90 -7.96
N LEU A 190 -1.03 7.04 -7.86
CA LEU A 190 -0.11 6.56 -8.88
C LEU A 190 0.50 5.22 -8.47
N LEU A 191 0.49 4.26 -9.40
CA LEU A 191 0.97 2.89 -9.21
C LEU A 191 1.99 2.53 -10.30
N PRO A 192 2.95 1.64 -10.01
CA PRO A 192 3.97 1.23 -10.97
C PRO A 192 3.33 0.46 -12.13
N ALA A 193 3.77 0.77 -13.35
CA ALA A 193 3.41 0.12 -14.60
C ALA A 193 4.68 -0.05 -15.44
N GLY A 194 5.56 -0.94 -14.98
CA GLY A 194 6.86 -1.16 -15.59
C GLY A 194 6.80 -1.91 -16.93
N PRO A 195 7.86 -1.85 -17.75
CA PRO A 195 7.90 -2.48 -19.07
C PRO A 195 7.84 -4.01 -19.01
N ASN A 196 8.31 -4.59 -17.91
CA ASN A 196 8.43 -6.05 -17.72
C ASN A 196 7.27 -6.64 -16.92
N PHE A 197 6.15 -5.92 -16.80
CA PHE A 197 4.99 -6.43 -16.07
C PHE A 197 4.37 -7.60 -16.83
N LEU A 198 4.22 -8.73 -16.15
CA LEU A 198 3.58 -9.93 -16.67
C LEU A 198 2.19 -10.09 -16.05
N LEU A 199 1.29 -10.70 -16.81
CA LEU A 199 -0.10 -10.90 -16.41
C LEU A 199 -0.20 -11.67 -15.08
N GLU A 200 0.52 -12.78 -14.96
CA GLU A 200 0.38 -13.72 -13.84
C GLU A 200 1.01 -13.22 -12.52
N ASP A 201 1.94 -12.26 -12.59
CA ASP A 201 2.69 -11.79 -11.42
C ASP A 201 2.37 -10.32 -11.10
N GLN A 202 2.94 -9.37 -11.86
CA GLN A 202 2.83 -7.95 -11.53
C GLN A 202 1.42 -7.42 -11.73
N VAL A 203 0.80 -7.70 -12.90
CA VAL A 203 -0.56 -7.21 -13.22
C VAL A 203 -1.57 -7.78 -12.25
N LYS A 204 -1.57 -9.11 -12.06
CA LYS A 204 -2.44 -9.78 -11.08
C LYS A 204 -2.27 -9.19 -9.68
N SER A 205 -1.03 -8.96 -9.26
CA SER A 205 -0.77 -8.45 -7.91
C SER A 205 -1.27 -7.03 -7.73
N LEU A 206 -1.08 -6.18 -8.73
CA LEU A 206 -1.54 -4.80 -8.72
C LEU A 206 -3.08 -4.72 -8.71
N VAL A 207 -3.75 -5.52 -9.53
CA VAL A 207 -5.23 -5.59 -9.51
C VAL A 207 -5.73 -6.13 -8.15
N THR A 208 -5.08 -7.16 -7.61
CA THR A 208 -5.46 -7.74 -6.30
C THR A 208 -5.34 -6.72 -5.18
N VAL A 209 -4.21 -5.99 -5.09
CA VAL A 209 -4.01 -5.01 -4.01
C VAL A 209 -4.98 -3.85 -4.12
N MET A 210 -5.30 -3.43 -5.36
CA MET A 210 -6.31 -2.40 -5.60
C MET A 210 -7.70 -2.87 -5.18
N ALA A 211 -8.12 -4.06 -5.59
CA ALA A 211 -9.41 -4.63 -5.20
C ALA A 211 -9.51 -4.76 -3.67
N LYS A 212 -8.49 -5.32 -3.02
CA LYS A 212 -8.42 -5.52 -1.56
C LYS A 212 -8.53 -4.20 -0.81
N THR A 213 -7.67 -3.24 -1.12
CA THR A 213 -7.62 -1.95 -0.41
C THR A 213 -8.87 -1.12 -0.66
N HIS A 214 -9.37 -1.10 -1.90
CA HIS A 214 -10.61 -0.41 -2.23
C HIS A 214 -11.83 -0.98 -1.52
N HIS A 215 -11.95 -2.32 -1.45
CA HIS A 215 -13.02 -2.98 -0.71
C HIS A 215 -13.00 -2.55 0.76
N TYR A 216 -11.83 -2.57 1.41
CA TYR A 216 -11.69 -2.11 2.78
C TYR A 216 -12.10 -0.65 2.98
N TRP A 217 -11.67 0.24 2.08
CA TRP A 217 -12.07 1.65 2.11
C TRP A 217 -13.60 1.78 2.08
N ARG A 218 -14.26 1.11 1.15
CA ARG A 218 -15.72 1.19 0.98
C ARG A 218 -16.49 0.66 2.18
N GLU A 219 -16.13 -0.52 2.66
CA GLU A 219 -16.90 -1.19 3.73
C GLU A 219 -16.65 -0.57 5.11
N HIS A 220 -15.42 -0.12 5.39
CA HIS A 220 -15.01 0.22 6.76
C HIS A 220 -14.77 1.71 7.00
N LEU A 221 -14.57 2.52 5.95
CA LEU A 221 -14.14 3.93 6.10
C LEU A 221 -15.01 4.94 5.37
N ALA A 222 -15.60 4.57 4.23
CA ALA A 222 -16.50 5.44 3.47
C ALA A 222 -17.89 5.57 4.12
N SER A 223 -18.27 4.60 4.95
CA SER A 223 -19.49 4.70 5.76
C SER A 223 -19.32 5.74 6.86
N PRO A 224 -20.16 6.79 6.94
CA PRO A 224 -20.18 7.66 8.11
C PRO A 224 -20.54 6.81 9.31
N ARG A 225 -19.72 6.86 10.38
CA ARG A 225 -20.13 6.36 11.70
C ARG A 225 -21.50 6.96 12.00
N ARG A 226 -22.54 6.14 11.97
CA ARG A 226 -23.85 6.55 12.46
C ARG A 226 -23.66 6.90 13.95
N PRO A 227 -24.15 8.07 14.41
CA PRO A 227 -23.98 8.50 15.79
C PRO A 227 -24.56 7.49 16.79
#